data_AF-A0A2S5CQD0-F1
#
_entry.id   AF-A0A2S5CQD0-F1
#
_cell.length_a   1.000
_cell.length_b   1.000
_cell.length_c   1.000
_cell.angle_alpha   90.00
_cell.angle_beta   90.00
_cell.angle_gamma   90.00
#
_symmetry.space_group_name_H-M   'P 1'
#
loop_
_entity.id
_entity.type
_entity.pdbx_description
1 polymer ?
#
loop_
_entity_poly.entity_id
_entity_poly.type
_entity_poly.pdbx_seq_one_letter_code
_entity_poly.pdbx_strand_id
1 'polypeptide(L)'
;MIITRLDSKSYCFNDSLHAVKLDNLEEWKRKVILGIFWSSLTRYYFFMTSGSWRCWHPDIKLLEIKKLPIRLPKDKNLQAKIVGLVDSLRNRDDGLLADHNEIAVLEKQLDKAIFELYALSEAEQDLILDMCETGLDFFYQANKSKAIKPLNNIAKQGLIQDLPQNRDQEQGLQGYLYAFLDAWNAELEPEGEFNWTVINLPNNPMLAVIFSTQNKGEPLRLLPDTTQADWDAVLERCGAALKYPVSQNIYIEGMVRSVSDTEIIIIKRNERRLWTRTAAREDAEATLAQAIRLQELA
;
A
#
# COMPACT_ATOMS: atom_id res chain seq x y z
N MET A 1 4.50 15.23 6.90
CA MET A 1 4.89 15.64 5.53
C MET A 1 6.30 16.20 5.60
N ILE A 2 7.24 15.65 4.82
CA ILE A 2 8.60 16.20 4.75
C ILE A 2 8.56 17.34 3.74
N ILE A 3 9.05 18.51 4.14
CA ILE A 3 9.18 19.66 3.23
C ILE A 3 10.66 19.82 2.94
N THR A 4 11.03 19.79 1.67
CA THR A 4 12.41 19.96 1.21
C THR A 4 12.40 20.89 0.01
N ARG A 5 13.39 21.79 -0.06
CA ARG A 5 13.54 22.75 -1.14
C ARG A 5 15.01 22.90 -1.49
N LEU A 6 15.27 23.10 -2.77
CA LEU A 6 16.57 23.53 -3.28
C LEU A 6 16.54 25.04 -3.52
N ASP A 7 17.45 25.77 -2.88
CA ASP A 7 17.58 27.22 -3.01
C ASP A 7 19.04 27.64 -3.21
N SER A 8 19.22 28.79 -3.86
CA SER A 8 20.52 29.42 -4.12
C SER A 8 20.71 30.72 -3.33
N LYS A 9 19.66 31.24 -2.68
CA LYS A 9 19.76 32.42 -1.83
C LYS A 9 20.33 32.06 -0.46
N SER A 10 20.98 33.02 0.17
CA SER A 10 21.44 32.89 1.56
C SER A 10 20.27 33.16 2.51
N TYR A 11 20.14 32.32 3.53
CA TYR A 11 19.08 32.42 4.54
C TYR A 11 19.67 32.34 5.94
N CYS A 12 19.00 33.03 6.88
CA CYS A 12 19.15 32.77 8.31
C CYS A 12 17.90 32.02 8.78
N PHE A 13 18.06 30.88 9.44
CA PHE A 13 16.97 30.07 9.96
C PHE A 13 17.28 29.61 11.39
N ASN A 14 16.23 29.27 12.13
CA ASN A 14 16.32 28.70 13.47
C ASN A 14 16.56 27.18 13.41
N ASP A 15 16.69 26.54 14.57
CA ASP A 15 16.95 25.10 14.67
C ASP A 15 15.83 24.19 14.14
N SER A 16 14.70 24.76 13.68
CA SER A 16 13.58 23.99 13.09
C SER A 16 13.78 23.65 11.60
N LEU A 17 14.82 24.22 10.97
CA LEU A 17 15.19 23.90 9.59
C LEU A 17 16.58 23.26 9.53
N HIS A 18 16.70 22.23 8.71
CA HIS A 18 17.97 21.59 8.42
C HIS A 18 18.45 21.99 7.03
N ALA A 19 19.66 22.54 6.95
CA ALA A 19 20.30 22.87 5.68
C ALA A 19 21.50 21.96 5.41
N VAL A 20 21.59 21.49 4.17
CA VAL A 20 22.73 20.74 3.67
C VAL A 20 23.36 21.54 2.54
N LYS A 21 24.63 21.87 2.70
CA LYS A 21 25.40 22.62 1.70
C LYS A 21 25.78 21.68 0.54
N LEU A 22 25.40 22.03 -0.70
CA LEU A 22 25.60 21.19 -1.89
C LEU A 22 26.50 21.86 -2.96
N ASP A 23 27.26 22.89 -2.60
CA ASP A 23 27.99 23.79 -3.51
C ASP A 23 28.92 23.07 -4.49
N ASN A 24 29.45 21.90 -4.12
CA ASN A 24 30.41 21.14 -4.94
C ASN A 24 29.74 20.14 -5.89
N LEU A 25 28.40 20.07 -5.93
CA LEU A 25 27.66 19.14 -6.79
C LEU A 25 27.18 19.83 -8.06
N GLU A 26 27.22 19.10 -9.17
CA GLU A 26 26.56 19.49 -10.42
C GLU A 26 25.05 19.66 -10.20
N GLU A 27 24.42 20.57 -10.94
CA GLU A 27 23.01 20.93 -10.76
C GLU A 27 22.07 19.72 -10.84
N TRP A 28 22.28 18.84 -11.81
CA TRP A 28 21.46 17.64 -11.97
C TRP A 28 21.53 16.71 -10.75
N LYS A 29 22.69 16.60 -10.09
CA LYS A 29 22.85 15.79 -8.86
C LYS A 29 22.02 16.39 -7.73
N ARG A 30 22.01 17.72 -7.60
CA ARG A 30 21.19 18.43 -6.59
C ARG A 30 19.70 18.19 -6.83
N LYS A 31 19.25 18.22 -8.08
CA LYS A 31 17.86 17.93 -8.46
C LYS A 31 17.48 16.47 -8.21
N VAL A 32 18.37 15.52 -8.53
CA VAL A 32 18.14 14.10 -8.19
C VAL A 32 18.01 13.91 -6.69
N ILE A 33 18.90 14.52 -5.89
CA ILE A 33 18.80 14.47 -4.42
C ILE A 33 17.45 15.03 -3.96
N LEU A 34 17.03 16.18 -4.49
CA LEU A 34 15.72 16.75 -4.16
C LEU A 34 14.56 15.80 -4.51
N GLY A 35 14.61 15.17 -5.69
CA GLY A 35 13.62 14.18 -6.12
C GLY A 35 13.56 12.97 -5.18
N ILE A 36 14.70 12.47 -4.70
CA ILE A 36 14.76 11.42 -3.68
C ILE A 36 14.05 11.89 -2.41
N PHE A 37 14.33 13.09 -1.91
CA PHE A 37 13.70 13.62 -0.69
C PHE A 37 12.17 13.80 -0.81
N TRP A 38 11.68 14.11 -2.00
CA TRP A 38 10.23 14.25 -2.26
C TRP A 38 9.50 12.92 -2.39
N SER A 39 10.21 11.82 -2.64
CA SER A 39 9.59 10.51 -2.87
C SER A 39 8.93 9.91 -1.61
N SER A 40 7.95 9.03 -1.83
CA SER A 40 7.37 8.17 -0.81
C SER A 40 8.39 7.23 -0.19
N LEU A 41 9.43 6.80 -0.92
CA LEU A 41 10.54 6.01 -0.37
C LEU A 41 11.22 6.72 0.80
N THR A 42 11.55 8.01 0.63
CA THR A 42 12.18 8.79 1.72
C THR A 42 11.24 8.97 2.90
N ARG A 43 9.95 9.21 2.64
CA ARG A 43 8.93 9.32 3.67
C ARG A 43 8.80 8.03 4.48
N TYR A 44 8.74 6.89 3.80
CA TYR A 44 8.74 5.57 4.41
C TYR A 44 10.01 5.32 5.23
N TYR A 45 11.18 5.57 4.63
CA TYR A 45 12.47 5.36 5.29
C TYR A 45 12.56 6.09 6.62
N PHE A 46 12.25 7.38 6.64
CA PHE A 46 12.33 8.16 7.88
C PHE A 46 11.24 7.77 8.87
N PHE A 47 10.03 7.42 8.44
CA PHE A 47 9.01 6.91 9.36
C PHE A 47 9.44 5.59 10.04
N MET A 48 10.23 4.76 9.35
CA MET A 48 10.74 3.50 9.88
C MET A 48 11.99 3.66 10.74
N THR A 49 12.83 4.65 10.46
CA THR A 49 14.16 4.79 11.09
C THR A 49 14.27 5.94 12.09
N SER A 50 13.43 6.97 11.98
CA SER A 50 13.47 8.11 12.89
C SER A 50 12.73 7.82 14.18
N GLY A 51 13.46 7.88 15.30
CA GLY A 51 12.88 7.61 16.63
C GLY A 51 11.89 8.69 17.06
N SER A 52 12.12 9.95 16.68
CA SER A 52 11.28 11.10 17.08
C SER A 52 10.07 11.30 16.20
N TRP A 53 10.05 10.78 14.97
CA TRP A 53 8.91 10.96 14.06
C TRP A 53 7.61 10.42 14.68
N ARG A 54 7.67 9.30 15.40
CA ARG A 54 6.49 8.65 16.01
C ARG A 54 6.02 9.32 17.31
N CYS A 55 6.67 10.40 17.73
CA CYS A 55 6.32 11.15 18.93
C CYS A 55 5.38 12.33 18.62
N TRP A 56 4.85 12.96 19.67
CA TRP A 56 3.90 14.07 19.58
C TRP A 56 4.46 15.30 18.84
N HIS A 57 5.78 15.46 18.82
CA HIS A 57 6.51 16.44 18.00
C HIS A 57 7.40 15.71 16.99
N PRO A 58 6.88 15.40 15.79
CA PRO A 58 7.68 14.75 14.76
C PRO A 58 8.80 15.69 14.34
N ASP A 59 10.02 15.22 14.50
CA ASP A 59 11.23 15.88 14.03
C ASP A 59 12.16 14.82 13.43
N ILE A 60 12.93 15.20 12.41
CA ILE A 60 13.91 14.33 11.76
C ILE A 60 15.27 14.93 12.05
N LYS A 61 16.06 14.28 12.90
CA LYS A 61 17.33 14.86 13.32
C LYS A 61 18.31 14.92 12.15
N LEU A 62 19.17 15.94 12.12
CA LEU A 62 20.22 16.08 11.11
C LEU A 62 21.10 14.82 10.98
N LEU A 63 21.37 14.12 12.08
CA LEU A 63 22.12 12.85 12.05
C LEU A 63 21.37 11.73 11.32
N GLU A 64 20.03 11.73 11.35
CA GLU A 64 19.19 10.79 10.62
C GLU A 64 19.17 11.14 9.13
N ILE A 65 19.08 12.43 8.79
CA ILE A 65 19.17 12.92 7.40
C ILE A 65 20.47 12.46 6.74
N LYS A 66 21.60 12.54 7.46
CA LYS A 66 22.91 12.10 6.96
C LYS A 66 23.00 10.59 6.71
N LYS A 67 22.09 9.79 7.27
CA LYS A 67 22.05 8.33 7.08
C LYS A 67 21.19 7.92 5.89
N LEU A 68 20.40 8.82 5.30
CA LEU A 68 19.59 8.50 4.13
C LEU A 68 20.50 8.02 2.98
N PRO A 69 20.33 6.80 2.45
CA PRO A 69 21.15 6.31 1.36
C PRO A 69 20.83 7.09 0.09
N ILE A 70 21.79 7.84 -0.45
CA ILE A 70 21.64 8.58 -1.71
C ILE A 70 22.24 7.76 -2.85
N ARG A 71 21.41 7.40 -3.84
CA ARG A 71 21.83 6.76 -5.08
C ARG A 71 21.73 7.75 -6.23
N LEU A 72 22.79 7.90 -7.03
CA LEU A 72 22.75 8.70 -8.24
C LEU A 72 22.52 7.79 -9.47
N PRO A 73 21.71 8.22 -10.46
CA PRO A 73 21.48 7.45 -11.66
C PRO A 73 22.78 7.30 -12.46
N LYS A 74 23.02 6.08 -12.95
CA LYS A 74 24.09 5.80 -13.91
C LYS A 74 23.60 5.96 -15.36
N ASP A 75 22.32 5.67 -15.57
CA ASP A 75 21.65 5.85 -16.86
C ASP A 75 21.24 7.32 -17.07
N LYS A 76 21.54 7.84 -18.26
CA LYS A 76 21.23 9.22 -18.64
C LYS A 76 19.73 9.43 -18.85
N ASN A 77 18.99 8.41 -19.30
CA ASN A 77 17.56 8.56 -19.52
C ASN A 77 16.81 8.70 -18.20
N LEU A 78 17.10 7.82 -17.23
CA LEU A 78 16.54 7.92 -15.88
C LEU A 78 16.94 9.24 -15.20
N GLN A 79 18.19 9.67 -15.35
CA GLN A 79 18.64 10.98 -14.87
C GLN A 79 17.79 12.12 -15.45
N ALA A 80 17.64 12.18 -16.77
CA ALA A 80 16.87 13.22 -17.44
C ALA A 80 15.39 13.20 -17.02
N LYS A 81 14.81 12.00 -16.86
CA LYS A 81 13.43 11.80 -16.37
C LYS A 81 13.24 12.39 -14.97
N ILE A 82 14.10 12.04 -14.01
CA ILE A 82 14.01 12.56 -12.63
C ILE A 82 14.20 14.09 -12.61
N VAL A 83 15.21 14.60 -13.31
CA VAL A 83 15.48 16.04 -13.37
C VAL A 83 14.29 16.80 -13.97
N GLY A 84 13.73 16.30 -15.08
CA GLY A 84 12.56 16.88 -15.72
C GLY A 84 11.34 16.94 -14.79
N LEU A 85 11.04 15.84 -14.09
CA LEU A 85 9.95 15.78 -13.12
C LEU A 85 10.14 16.78 -11.96
N VAL A 86 11.37 16.88 -11.43
CA VAL A 86 11.71 17.83 -10.37
C VAL A 86 11.57 19.27 -10.86
N ASP A 87 12.04 19.59 -12.06
CA ASP A 87 11.88 20.94 -12.63
C ASP A 87 10.41 21.26 -12.88
N SER A 88 9.61 20.32 -13.39
CA SER A 88 8.16 20.48 -13.55
C SER A 88 7.45 20.73 -12.22
N LEU A 89 7.83 20.03 -11.15
CA LEU A 89 7.28 20.24 -9.81
C LEU A 89 7.72 21.59 -9.21
N ARG A 90 8.96 22.03 -9.45
CA ARG A 90 9.49 23.30 -8.91
C ARG A 90 8.97 24.55 -9.61
N ASN A 91 8.73 24.47 -10.91
CA ASN A 91 8.40 25.64 -11.73
C ASN A 91 6.89 25.91 -11.80
N ARG A 92 6.07 25.19 -11.04
CA ARG A 92 4.64 25.45 -10.99
C ARG A 92 4.33 26.65 -10.11
N ASP A 93 3.32 27.39 -10.54
CA ASP A 93 2.74 28.48 -9.76
C ASP A 93 1.88 27.85 -8.65
N ASP A 94 2.31 28.01 -7.39
CA ASP A 94 1.56 27.63 -6.19
C ASP A 94 0.34 28.57 -5.94
N GLY A 95 -0.22 29.15 -6.99
CA GLY A 95 -1.39 30.02 -6.92
C GLY A 95 -2.65 29.26 -6.51
N LEU A 96 -3.70 30.00 -6.13
CA LEU A 96 -5.02 29.47 -5.73
C LEU A 96 -5.71 28.55 -6.78
N LEU A 97 -5.17 28.46 -8.00
CA LEU A 97 -5.66 27.68 -9.13
C LEU A 97 -4.78 26.47 -9.48
N ALA A 98 -3.81 26.10 -8.64
CA ALA A 98 -2.95 24.96 -8.90
C ALA A 98 -3.79 23.68 -9.08
N ASP A 99 -3.58 22.97 -10.20
CA ASP A 99 -4.24 21.70 -10.45
C ASP A 99 -3.61 20.60 -9.57
N HIS A 100 -4.31 20.31 -8.47
CA HIS A 100 -3.86 19.32 -7.48
C HIS A 100 -3.79 17.91 -8.08
N ASN A 101 -4.59 17.60 -9.10
CA ASN A 101 -4.53 16.29 -9.77
C ASN A 101 -3.25 16.19 -10.58
N GLU A 102 -2.87 17.26 -11.28
CA GLU A 102 -1.66 17.28 -12.08
C GLU A 102 -0.40 17.18 -11.20
N ILE A 103 -0.42 17.73 -9.98
CA ILE A 103 0.67 17.57 -9.00
C ILE A 103 0.77 16.11 -8.56
N ALA A 104 -0.36 15.51 -8.16
CA ALA A 104 -0.40 14.11 -7.74
C ALA A 104 0.11 13.16 -8.84
N VAL A 105 -0.18 13.45 -10.11
CA VAL A 105 0.35 12.69 -11.26
C VAL A 105 1.87 12.82 -11.35
N LEU A 106 2.43 14.02 -11.23
CA LEU A 106 3.89 14.22 -11.24
C LEU A 106 4.58 13.55 -10.05
N GLU A 107 4.00 13.65 -8.85
CA GLU A 107 4.53 12.98 -7.65
C GLU A 107 4.56 11.46 -7.83
N LYS A 108 3.49 10.87 -8.38
CA LYS A 108 3.46 9.43 -8.72
C LYS A 108 4.50 9.04 -9.76
N GLN A 109 4.69 9.86 -10.79
CA GLN A 109 5.72 9.61 -11.81
C GLN A 109 7.13 9.72 -11.22
N LEU A 110 7.34 10.66 -10.31
CA LEU A 110 8.60 10.81 -9.57
C LEU A 110 8.85 9.58 -8.71
N ASP A 111 7.86 9.12 -7.95
CA ASP A 111 7.96 7.89 -7.15
C ASP A 111 8.35 6.69 -7.99
N LYS A 112 7.68 6.45 -9.13
CA LYS A 112 8.06 5.37 -10.06
C LYS A 112 9.52 5.48 -10.53
N ALA A 113 9.97 6.69 -10.88
CA ALA A 113 11.36 6.91 -11.30
C ALA A 113 12.36 6.69 -10.15
N ILE A 114 12.00 7.05 -8.91
CA ILE A 114 12.84 6.79 -7.74
C ILE A 114 12.85 5.30 -7.38
N PHE A 115 11.73 4.60 -7.47
CA PHE A 115 11.70 3.14 -7.27
C PHE A 115 12.56 2.40 -8.30
N GLU A 116 12.51 2.83 -9.57
CA GLU A 116 13.40 2.36 -10.64
C GLU A 116 14.87 2.62 -10.31
N LEU A 117 15.21 3.82 -9.82
CA LEU A 117 16.57 4.19 -9.40
C LEU A 117 17.11 3.26 -8.31
N TYR A 118 16.29 2.88 -7.34
CA TYR A 118 16.67 1.98 -6.26
C TYR A 118 16.52 0.50 -6.60
N ALA A 119 15.94 0.18 -7.77
CA ALA A 119 15.61 -1.17 -8.23
C ALA A 119 14.70 -1.93 -7.26
N LEU A 120 13.65 -1.25 -6.78
CA LEU A 120 12.67 -1.86 -5.87
C LEU A 120 11.75 -2.83 -6.60
N SER A 121 11.54 -4.00 -6.01
CA SER A 121 10.54 -4.98 -6.44
C SER A 121 9.11 -4.45 -6.27
N GLU A 122 8.14 -5.08 -6.94
CA GLU A 122 6.73 -4.70 -6.81
C GLU A 122 6.25 -4.81 -5.35
N ALA A 123 6.65 -5.87 -4.64
CA ALA A 123 6.29 -6.06 -3.23
C ALA A 123 6.85 -4.95 -2.32
N GLU A 124 8.08 -4.48 -2.56
CA GLU A 124 8.65 -3.35 -1.81
C GLU A 124 7.94 -2.03 -2.13
N GLN A 125 7.54 -1.82 -3.39
CA GLN A 125 6.74 -0.66 -3.80
C GLN A 125 5.35 -0.70 -3.14
N ASP A 126 4.70 -1.87 -3.10
CA ASP A 126 3.45 -2.11 -2.37
C ASP A 126 3.56 -1.69 -0.92
N LEU A 127 4.61 -2.16 -0.22
CA LEU A 127 4.87 -1.83 1.18
C LEU A 127 5.04 -0.33 1.43
N ILE A 128 5.85 0.34 0.60
CA ILE A 128 6.14 1.78 0.74
C ILE A 128 4.88 2.61 0.52
N LEU A 129 4.17 2.33 -0.59
CA LEU A 129 2.99 3.09 -0.98
C LEU A 129 1.84 2.87 0.00
N ASP A 130 1.57 1.63 0.41
CA ASP A 130 0.51 1.33 1.37
C ASP A 130 0.76 1.99 2.73
N MET A 131 2.01 1.97 3.21
CA MET A 131 2.41 2.68 4.42
C MET A 131 2.19 4.19 4.28
N CYS A 132 2.54 4.79 3.14
CA CYS A 132 2.38 6.22 2.93
C CYS A 132 0.91 6.65 2.77
N GLU A 133 0.09 5.85 2.08
CA GLU A 133 -1.30 6.17 1.76
C GLU A 133 -2.26 5.83 2.90
N THR A 134 -2.07 4.70 3.56
CA THR A 134 -3.00 4.20 4.60
C THR A 134 -2.37 4.22 5.99
N GLY A 135 -1.13 3.76 6.13
CA GLY A 135 -0.44 3.64 7.42
C GLY A 135 -0.25 5.00 8.10
N LEU A 136 0.36 5.96 7.39
CA LEU A 136 0.58 7.32 7.90
C LEU A 136 -0.74 8.08 8.07
N ASP A 137 -1.69 7.95 7.15
CA ASP A 137 -3.01 8.59 7.27
C ASP A 137 -3.72 8.12 8.55
N PHE A 138 -3.69 6.81 8.83
CA PHE A 138 -4.24 6.23 10.05
C PHE A 138 -3.47 6.69 11.30
N PHE A 139 -2.15 6.69 11.25
CA PHE A 139 -1.31 7.11 12.37
C PHE A 139 -1.62 8.55 12.81
N TYR A 140 -1.81 9.48 11.86
CA TYR A 140 -2.05 10.89 12.17
C TYR A 140 -3.52 11.25 12.42
N GLN A 141 -4.45 10.62 11.71
CA GLN A 141 -5.87 11.00 11.77
C GLN A 141 -6.72 10.04 12.59
N ALA A 142 -6.20 8.87 12.97
CA ALA A 142 -6.88 7.84 13.74
C ALA A 142 -8.31 7.58 13.23
N ASN A 143 -9.34 7.89 14.02
CA ASN A 143 -10.75 7.70 13.67
C ASN A 143 -11.29 8.63 12.57
N LYS A 144 -10.52 9.64 12.13
CA LYS A 144 -10.87 10.50 10.99
C LYS A 144 -10.22 10.03 9.69
N SER A 145 -9.29 9.08 9.79
CA SER A 145 -8.53 8.55 8.66
C SER A 145 -9.45 7.95 7.59
N LYS A 146 -9.05 8.09 6.34
CA LYS A 146 -9.69 7.39 5.22
C LYS A 146 -9.43 5.88 5.29
N ALA A 147 -8.39 5.45 6.01
CA ALA A 147 -7.95 4.07 6.10
C ALA A 147 -8.92 3.15 6.87
N ILE A 148 -9.75 3.70 7.77
CA ILE A 148 -10.80 2.97 8.49
C ILE A 148 -12.17 3.04 7.80
N LYS A 149 -12.28 3.78 6.69
CA LYS A 149 -13.53 3.83 5.94
C LYS A 149 -13.76 2.50 5.23
N PRO A 150 -15.03 2.10 5.02
CA PRO A 150 -15.34 0.93 4.23
C PRO A 150 -14.80 1.03 2.81
N LEU A 151 -14.57 -0.13 2.23
CA LEU A 151 -14.26 -0.28 0.82
C LEU A 151 -15.50 0.08 -0.01
N ASN A 152 -15.27 0.76 -1.12
CA ASN A 152 -16.29 1.13 -2.10
C ASN A 152 -16.11 0.26 -3.36
N ASN A 153 -17.14 0.16 -4.20
CA ASN A 153 -17.08 -0.50 -5.52
C ASN A 153 -16.57 -1.96 -5.44
N ILE A 154 -17.09 -2.73 -4.48
CA ILE A 154 -16.72 -4.14 -4.29
C ILE A 154 -17.47 -4.98 -5.33
N ALA A 155 -16.73 -5.50 -6.31
CA ALA A 155 -17.26 -6.49 -7.22
C ALA A 155 -17.51 -7.81 -6.46
N LYS A 156 -18.51 -8.59 -6.90
CA LYS A 156 -18.97 -9.79 -6.16
C LYS A 156 -18.11 -11.01 -6.41
N GLN A 157 -17.65 -11.22 -7.63
CA GLN A 157 -16.83 -12.37 -8.00
C GLN A 157 -16.03 -12.06 -9.27
N GLY A 158 -14.98 -12.84 -9.53
CA GLY A 158 -14.20 -12.75 -10.76
C GLY A 158 -12.92 -13.57 -10.73
N LEU A 159 -12.09 -13.33 -11.74
CA LEU A 159 -10.75 -13.88 -11.91
C LEU A 159 -9.71 -12.76 -11.87
N ILE A 160 -8.43 -13.13 -11.92
CA ILE A 160 -7.33 -12.15 -11.97
C ILE A 160 -7.39 -11.28 -13.24
N GLN A 161 -7.85 -11.85 -14.37
CA GLN A 161 -8.00 -11.14 -15.64
C GLN A 161 -9.12 -10.07 -15.63
N ASP A 162 -10.06 -10.16 -14.70
CA ASP A 162 -11.14 -9.18 -14.53
C ASP A 162 -10.67 -7.93 -13.74
N LEU A 163 -9.45 -7.97 -13.20
CA LEU A 163 -8.87 -6.91 -12.40
C LEU A 163 -8.00 -5.98 -13.27
N PRO A 164 -7.90 -4.68 -12.93
CA PRO A 164 -6.96 -3.79 -13.59
C PRO A 164 -5.52 -4.29 -13.40
N GLN A 165 -4.77 -4.42 -14.50
CA GLN A 165 -3.34 -4.75 -14.45
C GLN A 165 -2.46 -3.55 -14.07
N ASN A 166 -3.06 -2.36 -13.90
CA ASN A 166 -2.36 -1.15 -13.52
C ASN A 166 -2.89 -0.65 -12.18
N ARG A 167 -2.00 -0.61 -11.18
CA ARG A 167 -2.27 -0.11 -9.83
C ARG A 167 -2.97 1.25 -9.79
N ASP A 168 -2.63 2.17 -10.70
CA ASP A 168 -3.23 3.50 -10.71
C ASP A 168 -4.73 3.52 -11.06
N GLN A 169 -5.24 2.43 -11.61
CA GLN A 169 -6.65 2.26 -12.00
C GLN A 169 -7.46 1.46 -10.97
N GLU A 170 -6.79 0.86 -9.99
CA GLU A 170 -7.42 0.03 -8.98
C GLU A 170 -8.29 0.85 -8.02
N GLN A 171 -9.41 0.25 -7.63
CA GLN A 171 -10.34 0.80 -6.66
C GLN A 171 -10.77 -0.26 -5.66
N GLY A 172 -10.99 0.19 -4.41
CA GLY A 172 -11.51 -0.67 -3.36
C GLY A 172 -10.62 -1.88 -3.12
N LEU A 173 -11.17 -3.07 -3.37
CA LEU A 173 -10.54 -4.35 -3.09
C LEU A 173 -9.63 -4.85 -4.23
N GLN A 174 -9.65 -4.20 -5.40
CA GLN A 174 -9.02 -4.74 -6.61
C GLN A 174 -7.52 -4.99 -6.47
N GLY A 175 -6.77 -4.07 -5.85
CA GLY A 175 -5.34 -4.27 -5.63
C GLY A 175 -5.03 -5.41 -4.67
N TYR A 176 -5.84 -5.59 -3.63
CA TYR A 176 -5.70 -6.73 -2.72
C TYR A 176 -5.94 -8.05 -3.46
N LEU A 177 -7.02 -8.15 -4.24
CA LEU A 177 -7.33 -9.35 -5.02
C LEU A 177 -6.22 -9.66 -6.01
N TYR A 178 -5.72 -8.65 -6.73
CA TYR A 178 -4.65 -8.80 -7.70
C TYR A 178 -3.40 -9.40 -7.05
N ALA A 179 -2.90 -8.78 -5.98
CA ALA A 179 -1.67 -9.23 -5.32
C ALA A 179 -1.82 -10.61 -4.66
N PHE A 180 -3.01 -10.96 -4.15
CA PHE A 180 -3.26 -12.28 -3.58
C PHE A 180 -3.29 -13.36 -4.67
N LEU A 181 -4.04 -13.12 -5.74
CA LEU A 181 -4.18 -14.06 -6.87
C LEU A 181 -2.87 -14.23 -7.62
N ASP A 182 -2.10 -13.15 -7.82
CA ASP A 182 -0.78 -13.19 -8.44
C ASP A 182 0.17 -14.14 -7.69
N ALA A 183 0.21 -14.03 -6.36
CA ALA A 183 1.02 -14.88 -5.52
C ALA A 183 0.59 -16.36 -5.57
N TRP A 184 -0.71 -16.64 -5.48
CA TRP A 184 -1.22 -18.00 -5.42
C TRP A 184 -1.32 -18.70 -6.78
N ASN A 185 -1.71 -17.99 -7.83
CA ASN A 185 -1.86 -18.61 -9.15
C ASN A 185 -0.52 -19.12 -9.67
N ALA A 186 0.59 -18.47 -9.33
CA ALA A 186 1.94 -18.96 -9.64
C ALA A 186 2.21 -20.37 -9.08
N GLU A 187 1.60 -20.71 -7.93
CA GLU A 187 1.73 -22.02 -7.27
C GLU A 187 0.72 -23.06 -7.81
N LEU A 188 -0.30 -22.64 -8.56
CA LEU A 188 -1.33 -23.50 -9.16
C LEU A 188 -1.10 -23.80 -10.65
N GLU A 189 -0.13 -23.12 -11.27
CA GLU A 189 0.27 -23.38 -12.65
C GLU A 189 0.68 -24.85 -12.88
N PRO A 190 0.45 -25.43 -14.07
CA PRO A 190 -0.06 -24.76 -15.27
C PRO A 190 -1.59 -24.79 -15.44
N GLU A 191 -2.28 -25.71 -14.76
CA GLU A 191 -3.69 -26.04 -15.05
C GLU A 191 -4.70 -25.34 -14.13
N GLY A 192 -4.28 -24.96 -12.92
CA GLY A 192 -5.15 -24.34 -11.92
C GLY A 192 -5.10 -22.82 -11.90
N GLU A 193 -6.18 -22.22 -11.39
CA GLU A 193 -6.25 -20.81 -11.01
C GLU A 193 -7.25 -20.63 -9.85
N PHE A 194 -7.15 -19.53 -9.13
CA PHE A 194 -8.19 -19.10 -8.20
C PHE A 194 -9.21 -18.18 -8.87
N ASN A 195 -10.49 -18.46 -8.63
CA ASN A 195 -11.52 -17.43 -8.65
C ASN A 195 -11.68 -16.83 -7.25
N TRP A 196 -12.23 -15.62 -7.19
CA TRP A 196 -12.56 -14.96 -5.93
C TRP A 196 -14.05 -14.65 -5.87
N THR A 197 -14.60 -14.71 -4.67
CA THR A 197 -15.96 -14.26 -4.34
C THR A 197 -15.92 -13.42 -3.07
N VAL A 198 -16.56 -12.26 -3.11
CA VAL A 198 -16.64 -11.33 -1.99
C VAL A 198 -18.02 -11.37 -1.38
N ILE A 199 -18.04 -11.67 -0.09
CA ILE A 199 -19.25 -11.63 0.73
C ILE A 199 -19.18 -10.35 1.56
N ASN A 200 -19.97 -9.37 1.12
CA ASN A 200 -20.13 -8.08 1.77
C ASN A 200 -21.60 -7.85 2.10
N LEU A 201 -21.88 -7.56 3.36
CA LEU A 201 -23.23 -7.30 3.83
C LEU A 201 -23.43 -5.82 4.13
N PRO A 202 -24.57 -5.24 3.73
CA PRO A 202 -24.88 -3.86 4.10
C PRO A 202 -24.79 -3.69 5.62
N ASN A 203 -24.04 -2.67 6.07
CA ASN A 203 -23.85 -2.33 7.48
C ASN A 203 -23.09 -3.36 8.34
N ASN A 204 -22.53 -4.44 7.77
CA ASN A 204 -21.66 -5.34 8.52
C ASN A 204 -20.23 -4.79 8.55
N PRO A 205 -19.58 -4.72 9.73
CA PRO A 205 -18.20 -4.26 9.83
C PRO A 205 -17.19 -5.27 9.29
N MET A 206 -17.60 -6.50 8.95
CA MET A 206 -16.75 -7.56 8.42
C MET A 206 -16.99 -7.78 6.93
N LEU A 207 -15.92 -8.16 6.25
CA LEU A 207 -15.88 -8.55 4.84
C LEU A 207 -15.22 -9.93 4.76
N ALA A 208 -15.82 -10.84 3.99
CA ALA A 208 -15.20 -12.12 3.67
C ALA A 208 -14.83 -12.16 2.18
N VAL A 209 -13.66 -12.72 1.90
CA VAL A 209 -13.20 -13.04 0.55
C VAL A 209 -12.90 -14.53 0.52
N ILE A 210 -13.53 -15.23 -0.40
CA ILE A 210 -13.37 -16.66 -0.64
C ILE A 210 -12.61 -16.82 -1.94
N PHE A 211 -11.51 -17.55 -1.91
CA PHE A 211 -10.75 -17.95 -3.08
C PHE A 211 -10.98 -19.43 -3.31
N SER A 212 -11.50 -19.80 -4.47
CA SER A 212 -11.83 -21.19 -4.80
C SER A 212 -11.01 -21.67 -6.00
N THR A 213 -10.36 -22.82 -5.88
CA THR A 213 -9.57 -23.41 -6.96
C THR A 213 -10.48 -23.84 -8.11
N GLN A 214 -10.09 -23.55 -9.34
CA GLN A 214 -10.73 -24.04 -10.55
C GLN A 214 -9.68 -24.37 -11.61
N ASN A 215 -10.05 -25.20 -12.60
CA ASN A 215 -9.22 -25.37 -13.79
C ASN A 215 -9.36 -24.15 -14.70
N LYS A 216 -8.28 -23.79 -15.38
CA LYS A 216 -8.30 -22.67 -16.33
C LYS A 216 -9.33 -22.88 -17.43
N GLY A 217 -10.15 -21.86 -17.66
CA GLY A 217 -11.21 -21.87 -18.66
C GLY A 217 -12.53 -22.50 -18.20
N GLU A 218 -12.61 -23.00 -16.96
CA GLU A 218 -13.91 -23.33 -16.37
C GLU A 218 -14.76 -22.07 -16.13
N PRO A 219 -16.08 -22.14 -16.34
CA PRO A 219 -16.96 -21.02 -16.02
C PRO A 219 -17.01 -20.79 -14.51
N LEU A 220 -17.08 -19.51 -14.12
CA LEU A 220 -17.26 -19.12 -12.72
C LEU A 220 -18.49 -19.80 -12.12
N ARG A 221 -18.29 -20.54 -11.03
CA ARG A 221 -19.38 -21.14 -10.27
C ARG A 221 -20.09 -20.06 -9.48
N LEU A 222 -21.38 -19.87 -9.74
CA LEU A 222 -22.22 -18.96 -8.95
C LEU A 222 -22.49 -19.59 -7.58
N LEU A 223 -22.25 -18.83 -6.50
CA LEU A 223 -22.73 -19.23 -5.19
C LEU A 223 -24.27 -19.28 -5.19
N PRO A 224 -24.91 -20.34 -4.64
CA PRO A 224 -26.36 -20.40 -4.52
C PRO A 224 -26.88 -19.30 -3.59
N ASP A 225 -27.98 -18.64 -3.97
CA ASP A 225 -28.63 -17.56 -3.19
C ASP A 225 -29.01 -17.98 -1.75
N THR A 226 -29.18 -19.29 -1.50
CA THR A 226 -29.46 -19.87 -0.18
C THR A 226 -28.31 -19.73 0.83
N THR A 227 -27.09 -19.39 0.40
CA THR A 227 -25.93 -19.23 1.28
C THR A 227 -25.84 -17.87 1.96
N GLN A 228 -26.62 -16.87 1.52
CA GLN A 228 -26.50 -15.50 2.03
C GLN A 228 -26.82 -15.41 3.53
N ALA A 229 -27.93 -16.03 3.98
CA ALA A 229 -28.36 -16.00 5.38
C ALA A 229 -27.40 -16.74 6.34
N ASP A 230 -26.75 -17.79 5.87
CA ASP A 230 -25.76 -18.53 6.67
C ASP A 230 -24.47 -17.69 6.84
N TRP A 231 -24.05 -17.01 5.77
CA TRP A 231 -22.92 -16.08 5.83
C TRP A 231 -23.21 -14.84 6.68
N ASP A 232 -24.47 -14.38 6.72
CA ASP A 232 -24.90 -13.32 7.64
C ASP A 232 -24.57 -13.69 9.09
N ALA A 233 -25.01 -14.87 9.52
CA ALA A 233 -24.78 -15.36 10.88
C ALA A 233 -23.28 -15.53 11.17
N VAL A 234 -22.49 -16.01 10.20
CA VAL A 234 -21.04 -16.17 10.36
C VAL A 234 -20.34 -14.82 10.52
N LEU A 235 -20.65 -13.85 9.66
CA LEU A 235 -20.01 -12.53 9.69
C LEU A 235 -20.40 -11.73 10.94
N GLU A 236 -21.66 -11.80 11.38
CA GLU A 236 -22.09 -11.21 12.66
C GLU A 236 -21.36 -11.82 13.86
N ARG A 237 -21.28 -13.15 13.91
CA ARG A 237 -20.52 -13.86 14.97
C ARG A 237 -19.05 -13.48 14.96
N CYS A 238 -18.43 -13.38 13.79
CA CYS A 238 -17.05 -12.93 13.64
C CYS A 238 -16.90 -11.48 14.12
N GLY A 239 -17.80 -10.57 13.74
CA GLY A 239 -17.78 -9.18 14.18
C GLY A 239 -17.89 -9.02 15.70
N ALA A 240 -18.71 -9.85 16.35
CA ALA A 240 -18.84 -9.88 17.80
C ALA A 240 -17.62 -10.52 18.50
N ALA A 241 -17.12 -11.64 17.98
CA ALA A 241 -16.04 -12.41 18.59
C ALA A 241 -14.67 -11.76 18.40
N LEU A 242 -14.39 -11.15 17.26
CA LEU A 242 -13.04 -10.65 16.93
C LEU A 242 -12.75 -9.26 17.50
N LYS A 243 -13.71 -8.66 18.22
CA LYS A 243 -13.56 -7.37 18.90
C LYS A 243 -13.27 -7.60 20.39
N TYR A 244 -11.99 -7.75 20.73
CA TYR A 244 -11.58 -7.88 22.13
C TYR A 244 -11.01 -6.54 22.66
N PRO A 245 -11.67 -5.89 23.64
CA PRO A 245 -11.10 -4.73 24.30
C PRO A 245 -9.93 -5.18 25.19
N VAL A 246 -8.74 -4.69 24.90
CA VAL A 246 -7.55 -4.88 25.75
C VAL A 246 -7.39 -3.73 26.74
N SER A 247 -7.80 -2.52 26.35
CA SER A 247 -7.88 -1.34 27.24
C SER A 247 -8.91 -0.34 26.71
N GLN A 248 -9.15 0.76 27.44
CA GLN A 248 -10.16 1.78 27.11
C GLN A 248 -10.08 2.31 25.66
N ASN A 249 -8.93 2.19 24.99
CA ASN A 249 -8.73 2.61 23.60
C ASN A 249 -7.91 1.62 22.74
N ILE A 250 -7.67 0.38 23.21
CA ILE A 250 -6.90 -0.63 22.46
C ILE A 250 -7.80 -1.85 22.26
N TYR A 251 -8.08 -2.18 21.00
CA TYR A 251 -8.80 -3.38 20.62
C TYR A 251 -7.83 -4.32 19.89
N ILE A 252 -7.81 -5.61 20.23
CA ILE A 252 -7.25 -6.62 19.34
C ILE A 252 -8.28 -6.83 18.25
N GLU A 253 -7.89 -6.54 17.02
CA GLU A 253 -8.70 -6.78 15.83
C GLU A 253 -8.31 -8.15 15.28
N GLY A 254 -9.14 -9.14 15.56
CA GLY A 254 -8.96 -10.48 15.01
C GLY A 254 -9.31 -10.54 13.52
N MET A 255 -8.70 -11.49 12.83
CA MET A 255 -9.09 -11.93 11.50
C MET A 255 -9.27 -13.44 11.51
N VAL A 256 -10.11 -13.94 10.61
CA VAL A 256 -10.25 -15.38 10.38
C VAL A 256 -9.56 -15.70 9.07
N ARG A 257 -8.70 -16.70 9.09
CA ARG A 257 -8.16 -17.34 7.89
C ARG A 257 -8.44 -18.83 7.99
N SER A 258 -9.03 -19.40 6.94
CA SER A 258 -9.28 -20.83 6.82
C SER A 258 -8.72 -21.30 5.49
N VAL A 259 -7.99 -22.40 5.50
CA VAL A 259 -7.43 -23.04 4.31
C VAL A 259 -7.92 -24.47 4.29
N SER A 260 -8.47 -24.88 3.15
CA SER A 260 -8.91 -26.23 2.83
C SER A 260 -8.27 -26.68 1.53
N ASP A 261 -8.60 -27.88 1.06
CA ASP A 261 -8.05 -28.43 -0.19
C ASP A 261 -8.46 -27.62 -1.43
N THR A 262 -9.63 -26.97 -1.40
CA THR A 262 -10.21 -26.27 -2.58
C THR A 262 -10.50 -24.80 -2.34
N GLU A 263 -10.51 -24.35 -1.09
CA GLU A 263 -10.94 -23.00 -0.73
C GLU A 263 -10.04 -22.36 0.33
N ILE A 264 -9.79 -21.07 0.15
CA ILE A 264 -9.17 -20.20 1.14
C ILE A 264 -10.17 -19.10 1.48
N ILE A 265 -10.45 -18.94 2.77
CA ILE A 265 -11.42 -17.95 3.27
C ILE A 265 -10.69 -16.96 4.15
N ILE A 266 -10.80 -15.68 3.81
CA ILE A 266 -10.22 -14.57 4.58
C ILE A 266 -11.35 -13.66 5.05
N ILE A 267 -11.48 -13.49 6.36
CA ILE A 267 -12.46 -12.61 6.97
C ILE A 267 -11.74 -11.54 7.79
N LYS A 268 -11.92 -10.28 7.41
CA LYS A 268 -11.37 -9.11 8.12
C LYS A 268 -12.41 -8.01 8.21
N ARG A 269 -12.12 -6.96 8.98
CA ARG A 269 -13.00 -5.78 8.98
C ARG A 269 -13.01 -5.13 7.61
N ASN A 270 -14.15 -4.58 7.21
CA ASN A 270 -14.30 -3.78 6.00
C ASN A 270 -13.67 -2.39 6.23
N GLU A 271 -12.34 -2.35 6.31
CA GLU A 271 -11.53 -1.15 6.51
C GLU A 271 -10.38 -1.17 5.48
N ARG A 272 -10.20 -0.09 4.72
CA ARG A 272 -9.20 -0.03 3.63
C ARG A 272 -7.80 -0.49 4.04
N ARG A 273 -7.34 -0.14 5.25
CA ARG A 273 -6.01 -0.51 5.77
C ARG A 273 -5.77 -2.02 5.89
N LEU A 274 -6.82 -2.83 5.94
CA LEU A 274 -6.72 -4.29 6.10
C LEU A 274 -6.73 -5.04 4.75
N TRP A 275 -6.99 -4.31 3.68
CA TRP A 275 -7.20 -4.84 2.33
C TRP A 275 -6.33 -4.10 1.32
N THR A 276 -5.05 -3.96 1.62
CA THR A 276 -4.04 -3.37 0.72
C THR A 276 -3.25 -4.45 -0.01
N ARG A 277 -2.45 -4.08 -1.03
CA ARG A 277 -1.58 -5.03 -1.75
C ARG A 277 -0.57 -5.70 -0.81
N THR A 278 0.00 -4.95 0.13
CA THR A 278 0.89 -5.49 1.18
C THR A 278 0.16 -6.51 2.05
N ALA A 279 -1.05 -6.19 2.53
CA ALA A 279 -1.84 -7.10 3.35
C ALA A 279 -2.21 -8.38 2.58
N ALA A 280 -2.45 -8.29 1.27
CA ALA A 280 -2.69 -9.45 0.41
C ALA A 280 -1.47 -10.36 0.32
N ARG A 281 -0.26 -9.80 0.17
CA ARG A 281 0.98 -10.59 0.12
C ARG A 281 1.24 -11.29 1.45
N GLU A 282 1.04 -10.60 2.58
CA GLU A 282 1.14 -11.22 3.91
C GLU A 282 0.11 -12.34 4.12
N ASP A 283 -1.12 -12.16 3.65
CA ASP A 283 -2.15 -13.20 3.71
C ASP A 283 -1.82 -14.39 2.81
N ALA A 284 -1.32 -14.14 1.60
CA ALA A 284 -0.93 -15.18 0.65
C ALA A 284 0.20 -16.03 1.24
N GLU A 285 1.25 -15.41 1.78
CA GLU A 285 2.34 -16.13 2.46
C GLU A 285 1.84 -16.95 3.66
N ALA A 286 0.98 -16.36 4.50
CA ALA A 286 0.42 -17.05 5.66
C ALA A 286 -0.44 -18.26 5.27
N THR A 287 -1.23 -18.13 4.21
CA THR A 287 -2.13 -19.20 3.71
C THR A 287 -1.35 -20.28 2.98
N LEU A 288 -0.30 -19.94 2.21
CA LEU A 288 0.63 -20.90 1.61
C LEU A 288 1.31 -21.74 2.70
N ALA A 289 1.83 -21.09 3.74
CA ALA A 289 2.45 -21.79 4.87
C ALA A 289 1.46 -22.70 5.63
N GLN A 290 0.16 -22.38 5.62
CA GLN A 290 -0.88 -23.24 6.20
C GLN A 290 -1.20 -24.43 5.27
N ALA A 291 -1.30 -24.20 3.96
CA ALA A 291 -1.53 -25.26 2.98
C ALA A 291 -0.41 -26.31 2.98
N ILE A 292 0.86 -25.87 3.00
CA ILE A 292 2.02 -26.77 3.10
C ILE A 292 1.92 -27.66 4.35
N ARG A 293 1.57 -27.07 5.50
CA ARG A 293 1.39 -27.84 6.75
C ARG A 293 0.25 -28.84 6.68
N LEU A 294 -0.84 -28.55 5.96
CA LEU A 294 -1.93 -29.50 5.77
C LEU A 294 -1.50 -30.67 4.87
N GLN A 295 -0.69 -30.40 3.84
CA GLN A 295 -0.13 -31.45 2.98
C GLN A 295 0.85 -32.37 3.73
N GLU A 296 1.66 -31.84 4.64
CA GLU A 296 2.58 -32.65 5.46
C GLU A 296 1.86 -33.58 6.45
N LEU A 297 0.63 -33.26 6.81
CA LEU A 297 -0.19 -34.03 7.76
C LEU A 297 -1.10 -35.07 7.07
N ALA A 298 -1.22 -35.02 5.74
CA ALA A 298 -2.02 -35.93 4.92
C ALA A 298 -1.21 -37.16 4.46
#